data_AF-A0AAW5L4T9-F1
#
_entry.id   AF-A0AAW5L4T9-F1
#
_cell.length_a   1.000
_cell.length_b   1.000
_cell.length_c   1.000
_cell.angle_alpha   90.00
_cell.angle_beta   90.00
_cell.angle_gamma   90.00
#
_symmetry.space_group_name_H-M   'P 1'
#
loop_
_entity.id
_entity.type
_entity.pdbx_description
1 polymer ?
#
loop_
_entity_poly.entity_id
_entity_poly.type
_entity_poly.pdbx_seq_one_letter_code
_entity_poly.pdbx_strand_id
1 'polypeptide(L)'
;MRKISAIYRYNITHNKQTKQTYLIRKSQNPKKNRIANITFGACSYTWKFASSHVQYIEQTEAYQDFLQAILPTWFSEHQKLRVMQFPILLRYPQLMLLPLEFTEYSTFRFQVRDNKYKREQLAQLPYKQSELVEWVFDKKVSKKERNLLFENPRVWVWYKHIVHLIENVDVKQYMLENLARIPEVIHSHNLPIEDVIGQLHPNYLQEFERMKQHFKSEKRFANAIIQQVNRNEEDCVFEYMRDIVRMMEMLQEEMPMYEVPKLYDLETLHDVLASDLSKVEYAYEEIQYEKEEKLKLETETSEYRFLLATSNHHLIEVGTKLNICVGSYAREAIHKDVYIVVMEEKAQEKVTHCLEFRCNGRGRWSLVQAKGKYNDVPSEEISRILIDYCTERNIQIATHDINFENVLELTS
;
A
#
# COMPACT_ATOMS: atom_id res chain seq x y z
N MET A 1 -50.17 4.13 -7.61
CA MET A 1 -49.19 5.19 -7.28
C MET A 1 -49.24 5.38 -5.77
N ARG A 2 -48.21 4.99 -5.00
CA ARG A 2 -48.15 5.27 -3.55
C ARG A 2 -47.39 6.59 -3.35
N LYS A 3 -47.97 7.54 -2.60
CA LYS A 3 -47.43 8.90 -2.40
C LYS A 3 -47.12 9.11 -0.92
N ILE A 4 -45.92 9.58 -0.60
CA ILE A 4 -45.61 10.14 0.72
C ILE A 4 -46.15 11.58 0.76
N SER A 5 -47.27 11.76 1.47
CA SER A 5 -47.81 12.96 2.15
C SER A 5 -47.66 14.38 1.56
N ALA A 6 -48.73 15.17 1.69
CA ALA A 6 -48.88 16.58 1.31
C ALA A 6 -48.01 17.59 2.11
N ILE A 7 -47.20 17.13 3.06
CA ILE A 7 -46.31 17.97 3.89
C ILE A 7 -45.01 18.33 3.15
N TYR A 8 -44.61 17.53 2.16
CA TYR A 8 -43.30 17.66 1.51
C TYR A 8 -43.35 18.43 0.20
N ARG A 9 -42.49 19.44 0.07
CA ARG A 9 -42.26 20.16 -1.20
C ARG A 9 -41.72 19.25 -2.31
N TYR A 10 -41.13 18.11 -1.94
CA TYR A 10 -40.61 17.09 -2.84
C TYR A 10 -41.25 15.73 -2.52
N ASN A 11 -41.60 14.96 -3.54
CA ASN A 11 -42.20 13.63 -3.43
C ASN A 11 -41.30 12.62 -4.13
N ILE A 12 -41.24 11.40 -3.58
CA ILE A 12 -40.56 10.28 -4.23
C ILE A 12 -41.58 9.45 -5.01
N THR A 13 -41.27 9.11 -6.25
CA THR A 13 -42.17 8.31 -7.10
C THR A 13 -41.36 7.28 -7.88
N HIS A 14 -41.77 6.02 -7.79
CA HIS A 14 -41.19 4.92 -8.55
C HIS A 14 -42.13 4.48 -9.69
N ASN A 15 -41.61 4.45 -10.92
CA ASN A 15 -42.31 3.92 -12.08
C ASN A 15 -42.00 2.42 -12.20
N LYS A 16 -43.03 1.58 -11.96
CA LYS A 16 -42.91 0.11 -12.01
C LYS A 16 -42.58 -0.45 -13.40
N GLN A 17 -42.98 0.24 -14.47
CA GLN A 17 -42.72 -0.20 -15.85
C GLN A 17 -41.28 0.10 -16.26
N THR A 18 -40.85 1.35 -16.08
CA THR A 18 -39.49 1.77 -16.49
C THR A 18 -38.42 1.47 -15.44
N LYS A 19 -38.84 1.03 -14.24
CA LYS A 19 -37.98 0.81 -13.06
C LYS A 19 -37.13 2.04 -12.72
N GLN A 20 -37.68 3.23 -12.95
CA GLN A 20 -37.01 4.50 -12.64
C GLN A 20 -37.66 5.14 -11.42
N THR A 21 -36.83 5.72 -10.57
CA THR A 21 -37.26 6.44 -9.38
C THR A 21 -36.95 7.93 -9.55
N TYR A 22 -37.92 8.76 -9.17
CA TYR A 22 -37.90 10.20 -9.36
C TYR A 22 -38.12 10.95 -8.06
N LEU A 23 -37.36 12.02 -7.87
CA LEU A 23 -37.64 13.08 -6.91
C LEU A 23 -38.39 14.20 -7.64
N ILE A 24 -39.63 14.46 -7.21
CA ILE A 24 -40.55 15.36 -7.91
C ILE A 24 -40.96 16.49 -6.97
N ARG A 25 -40.70 17.74 -7.36
CA ARG A 25 -41.33 18.91 -6.76
C ARG A 25 -42.43 19.43 -7.67
N LYS A 26 -43.65 19.41 -7.16
CA LYS A 26 -44.80 19.99 -7.83
C LYS A 26 -44.94 21.46 -7.46
N SER A 27 -45.26 22.29 -8.44
CA SER A 27 -45.62 23.69 -8.27
C SER A 27 -47.04 23.90 -8.78
N GLN A 28 -47.70 24.96 -8.30
CA GLN A 28 -49.00 25.38 -8.85
C GLN A 28 -48.91 25.67 -10.36
N ASN A 29 -47.75 26.15 -10.84
CA ASN A 29 -47.48 26.26 -12.27
C ASN A 29 -46.73 25.00 -12.74
N PRO A 30 -47.30 24.14 -13.60
CA PRO A 30 -46.65 22.93 -14.08
C PRO A 30 -45.30 23.17 -14.78
N LYS A 31 -45.12 24.34 -15.43
CA LYS A 31 -43.83 24.73 -16.05
C LYS A 31 -42.72 24.93 -15.02
N LYS A 32 -43.06 25.07 -13.74
CA LYS A 32 -42.13 25.19 -12.61
C LYS A 32 -41.95 23.89 -11.84
N ASN A 33 -42.54 22.78 -12.31
CA ASN A 33 -42.26 21.46 -11.74
C ASN A 33 -40.78 21.12 -11.92
N ARG A 34 -40.20 20.46 -10.92
CA ARG A 34 -38.84 19.93 -11.00
C ARG A 34 -38.88 18.42 -10.85
N ILE A 35 -38.21 17.71 -11.76
CA ILE A 35 -38.15 16.25 -11.79
C ILE A 35 -36.68 15.86 -11.90
N ALA A 36 -36.20 15.06 -10.95
CA ALA A 36 -34.85 14.51 -10.97
C ALA A 36 -34.96 12.99 -10.96
N ASN A 37 -34.30 12.34 -11.91
CA ASN A 37 -34.16 10.89 -11.89
C ASN A 37 -33.07 10.53 -10.87
N ILE A 38 -33.48 9.92 -9.77
CA ILE A 38 -32.60 9.54 -8.65
C ILE A 38 -32.30 8.04 -8.65
N THR A 39 -32.56 7.33 -9.75
CA THR A 39 -32.44 5.86 -9.85
C THR A 39 -31.06 5.34 -9.44
N PHE A 40 -29.99 6.10 -9.72
CA PHE A 40 -28.62 5.75 -9.32
C PHE A 40 -28.09 6.61 -8.16
N GLY A 41 -28.99 7.24 -7.40
CA GLY A 41 -28.64 8.06 -6.25
C GLY A 41 -27.97 9.39 -6.59
N ALA A 42 -28.08 9.87 -7.83
CA ALA A 42 -27.64 11.20 -8.22
C ALA A 42 -28.78 12.21 -8.04
N CYS A 43 -28.52 13.32 -7.36
CA CYS A 43 -29.42 14.47 -7.31
C CYS A 43 -28.63 15.75 -7.58
N SER A 44 -29.18 16.63 -8.42
CA SER A 44 -28.52 17.90 -8.75
C SER A 44 -28.55 18.84 -7.55
N TYR A 45 -27.37 19.20 -7.04
CA TYR A 45 -27.21 20.17 -5.94
C TYR A 45 -27.61 21.61 -6.31
N THR A 46 -27.91 21.89 -7.58
CA THR A 46 -28.40 23.20 -8.02
C THR A 46 -29.83 23.50 -7.51
N TRP A 47 -30.49 22.51 -6.91
CA TRP A 47 -31.81 22.69 -6.33
C TRP A 47 -31.70 23.19 -4.88
N LYS A 48 -31.88 24.51 -4.69
CA LYS A 48 -31.97 25.13 -3.35
C LYS A 48 -32.87 24.30 -2.43
N PHE A 49 -32.32 23.94 -1.26
CA PHE A 49 -32.99 23.18 -0.19
C PHE A 49 -33.41 21.74 -0.54
N ALA A 50 -32.93 21.13 -1.63
CA ALA A 50 -33.25 19.73 -1.93
C ALA A 50 -32.65 18.78 -0.89
N SER A 51 -31.38 18.98 -0.50
CA SER A 51 -30.70 18.16 0.50
C SER A 51 -31.41 18.20 1.86
N SER A 52 -31.74 19.38 2.38
CA SER A 52 -32.44 19.53 3.67
C SER A 52 -33.82 18.87 3.68
N HIS A 53 -34.58 18.93 2.58
CA HIS A 53 -35.86 18.22 2.51
C HIS A 53 -35.69 16.71 2.43
N VAL A 54 -34.67 16.22 1.72
CA VAL A 54 -34.36 14.78 1.66
C VAL A 54 -34.02 14.25 3.05
N GLN A 55 -33.16 14.96 3.79
CA GLN A 55 -32.84 14.62 5.19
C GLN A 55 -34.08 14.59 6.07
N TYR A 56 -34.99 15.56 5.91
CA TYR A 56 -36.24 15.57 6.67
C TYR A 56 -37.16 14.37 6.31
N ILE A 57 -37.26 13.99 5.02
CA ILE A 57 -38.02 12.80 4.61
C ILE A 57 -37.45 11.55 5.28
N GLU A 58 -36.13 11.38 5.28
CA GLU A 58 -35.42 10.23 5.85
C GLU A 58 -35.69 10.01 7.34
N GLN A 59 -36.03 11.07 8.08
CA GLN A 59 -36.32 11.03 9.52
C GLN A 59 -37.76 10.62 9.86
N THR A 60 -38.62 10.42 8.86
CA THR A 60 -40.06 10.22 9.11
C THR A 60 -40.46 8.75 9.09
N GLU A 61 -41.39 8.36 9.96
CA GLU A 61 -41.98 7.01 9.98
C GLU A 61 -42.60 6.64 8.62
N ALA A 62 -43.25 7.61 7.97
CA ALA A 62 -43.82 7.45 6.64
C ALA A 62 -42.79 7.06 5.56
N TYR A 63 -41.53 7.43 5.72
CA TYR A 63 -40.46 6.97 4.82
C TYR A 63 -40.09 5.51 5.08
N GLN A 64 -40.03 5.10 6.34
CA GLN A 64 -39.78 3.70 6.73
C GLN A 64 -40.91 2.79 6.25
N ASP A 65 -42.17 3.19 6.46
CA ASP A 65 -43.35 2.47 5.93
C ASP A 65 -43.29 2.35 4.41
N PHE A 66 -42.88 3.42 3.73
CA PHE A 66 -42.73 3.42 2.28
C PHE A 66 -41.68 2.44 1.81
N LEU A 67 -40.49 2.40 2.45
CA LEU A 67 -39.45 1.42 2.13
C LEU A 67 -39.92 0.00 2.34
N GLN A 68 -40.54 -0.30 3.50
CA GLN A 68 -41.09 -1.61 3.81
C GLN A 68 -42.15 -2.04 2.80
N ALA A 69 -42.94 -1.09 2.30
CA ALA A 69 -44.02 -1.36 1.36
C ALA A 69 -43.55 -1.60 -0.10
N ILE A 70 -42.32 -1.24 -0.46
CA ILE A 70 -41.79 -1.35 -1.84
C ILE A 70 -40.62 -2.32 -1.97
N LEU A 71 -39.90 -2.59 -0.88
CA LEU A 71 -38.80 -3.54 -0.85
C LEU A 71 -39.31 -4.95 -0.52
N PRO A 72 -38.58 -6.00 -0.93
CA PRO A 72 -38.93 -7.37 -0.57
C PRO A 72 -38.90 -7.61 0.95
N THR A 73 -39.81 -8.44 1.45
CA THR A 73 -39.97 -8.70 2.89
C THR A 73 -38.78 -9.41 3.54
N TRP A 74 -37.97 -10.12 2.76
CA TRP A 74 -36.75 -10.78 3.25
C TRP A 74 -35.57 -9.82 3.41
N PHE A 75 -35.63 -8.61 2.83
CA PHE A 75 -34.55 -7.63 2.92
C PHE A 75 -34.68 -6.83 4.22
N SER A 76 -33.99 -7.27 5.27
CA SER A 76 -34.11 -6.70 6.63
C SER A 76 -33.39 -5.37 6.83
N GLU A 77 -32.45 -5.01 5.96
CA GLU A 77 -31.62 -3.81 6.13
C GLU A 77 -32.27 -2.52 5.60
N HIS A 78 -33.55 -2.57 5.21
CA HIS A 78 -34.25 -1.42 4.65
C HIS A 78 -34.23 -0.19 5.55
N GLN A 79 -34.16 -0.35 6.88
CA GLN A 79 -34.14 0.75 7.83
C GLN A 79 -32.90 1.64 7.73
N LYS A 80 -31.79 1.09 7.20
CA LYS A 80 -30.52 1.81 7.00
C LYS A 80 -30.50 2.66 5.72
N LEU A 81 -31.42 2.41 4.79
CA LEU A 81 -31.39 3.00 3.45
C LEU A 81 -31.85 4.46 3.44
N ARG A 82 -31.00 5.32 2.89
CA ARG A 82 -31.31 6.71 2.55
C ARG A 82 -32.02 6.85 1.22
N VAL A 83 -32.62 8.00 0.97
CA VAL A 83 -33.46 8.28 -0.23
C VAL A 83 -32.66 8.11 -1.52
N MET A 84 -31.35 8.38 -1.48
CA MET A 84 -30.45 8.23 -2.63
C MET A 84 -29.89 6.81 -2.78
N GLN A 85 -30.10 5.91 -1.82
CA GLN A 85 -29.50 4.57 -1.81
C GLN A 85 -30.47 3.49 -2.29
N PHE A 86 -31.70 3.45 -1.77
CA PHE A 86 -32.70 2.43 -2.16
C PHE A 86 -33.09 2.40 -3.67
N PRO A 87 -33.05 3.51 -4.45
CA PRO A 87 -33.58 3.50 -5.81
C PRO A 87 -32.91 2.49 -6.76
N ILE A 88 -31.60 2.28 -6.61
CA ILE A 88 -30.85 1.34 -7.45
C ILE A 88 -31.26 -0.10 -7.14
N LEU A 89 -31.55 -0.39 -5.86
CA LEU A 89 -32.01 -1.70 -5.39
C LEU A 89 -33.41 -2.02 -5.92
N LEU A 90 -34.29 -1.02 -6.08
CA LEU A 90 -35.58 -1.25 -6.75
C LEU A 90 -35.44 -1.56 -8.25
N ARG A 91 -34.47 -0.94 -8.92
CA ARG A 91 -34.22 -1.19 -10.33
C ARG A 91 -33.57 -2.56 -10.54
N TYR A 92 -32.62 -2.91 -9.68
CA TYR A 92 -31.82 -4.12 -9.71
C TYR A 92 -31.88 -4.83 -8.33
N PRO A 93 -32.97 -5.56 -8.04
CA PRO A 93 -33.12 -6.23 -6.74
C PRO A 93 -32.00 -7.20 -6.40
N GLN A 94 -31.33 -7.76 -7.40
CA GLN A 94 -30.17 -8.65 -7.21
C GLN A 94 -29.09 -8.00 -6.35
N LEU A 95 -28.88 -6.68 -6.45
CA LEU A 95 -27.87 -5.97 -5.68
C LEU A 95 -28.09 -6.02 -4.15
N MET A 96 -29.31 -6.33 -3.69
CA MET A 96 -29.60 -6.55 -2.27
C MET A 96 -28.96 -7.84 -1.70
N LEU A 97 -28.39 -8.70 -2.56
CA LEU A 97 -27.60 -9.85 -2.14
C LEU A 97 -26.13 -9.50 -1.87
N LEU A 98 -25.68 -8.28 -2.16
CA LEU A 98 -24.36 -7.79 -1.77
C LEU A 98 -24.42 -7.21 -0.35
N PRO A 99 -23.27 -7.11 0.35
CA PRO A 99 -23.17 -6.27 1.53
C PRO A 99 -23.66 -4.84 1.22
N LEU A 100 -24.46 -4.27 2.11
CA LEU A 100 -25.16 -3.01 1.88
C LEU A 100 -24.16 -1.89 1.56
N GLU A 101 -22.99 -1.93 2.20
CA GLU A 101 -21.89 -0.98 2.08
C GLU A 101 -21.59 -0.64 0.62
N PHE A 102 -21.54 -1.64 -0.28
CA PHE A 102 -21.30 -1.39 -1.71
C PHE A 102 -22.29 -0.39 -2.31
N THR A 103 -23.57 -0.59 -2.02
CA THR A 103 -24.65 0.19 -2.63
C THR A 103 -24.90 1.52 -1.93
N GLU A 104 -24.35 1.70 -0.72
CA GLU A 104 -24.39 2.96 0.03
C GLU A 104 -23.49 4.03 -0.58
N TYR A 105 -22.37 3.65 -1.20
CA TYR A 105 -21.44 4.58 -1.83
C TYR A 105 -21.92 5.05 -3.20
N SER A 106 -21.80 6.36 -3.43
CA SER A 106 -22.20 6.95 -4.71
C SER A 106 -21.33 6.51 -5.88
N THR A 107 -20.04 6.28 -5.65
CA THR A 107 -19.08 5.81 -6.66
C THR A 107 -19.53 4.47 -7.26
N PHE A 108 -19.81 3.46 -6.44
CA PHE A 108 -20.34 2.17 -6.91
C PHE A 108 -21.59 2.36 -7.78
N ARG A 109 -22.56 3.15 -7.31
CA ARG A 109 -23.81 3.39 -8.07
C ARG A 109 -23.55 4.10 -9.39
N PHE A 110 -22.59 5.03 -9.44
CA PHE A 110 -22.21 5.73 -10.65
C PHE A 110 -21.44 4.82 -11.61
N GLN A 111 -20.58 3.94 -11.12
CA GLN A 111 -19.92 2.92 -11.94
C GLN A 111 -20.94 1.98 -12.58
N VAL A 112 -21.95 1.52 -11.83
CA VAL A 112 -23.07 0.78 -12.42
C VAL A 112 -23.81 1.66 -13.44
N ARG A 113 -24.12 2.93 -13.12
CA ARG A 113 -24.81 3.88 -14.04
C ARG A 113 -24.05 4.13 -15.34
N ASP A 114 -22.73 4.08 -15.32
CA ASP A 114 -21.89 4.45 -16.47
C ASP A 114 -21.45 3.21 -17.26
N ASN A 115 -21.29 2.04 -16.62
CA ASN A 115 -20.95 0.78 -17.28
C ASN A 115 -22.16 0.09 -17.94
N LYS A 116 -22.43 0.40 -19.22
CA LYS A 116 -23.61 -0.09 -19.97
C LYS A 116 -23.68 -1.62 -20.00
N TYR A 117 -22.57 -2.28 -20.27
CA TYR A 117 -22.48 -3.74 -20.37
C TYR A 117 -22.89 -4.41 -19.05
N LYS A 118 -22.29 -3.99 -17.93
CA LYS A 118 -22.64 -4.52 -16.60
C LYS A 118 -24.11 -4.32 -16.27
N ARG A 119 -24.74 -3.20 -16.65
CA ARG A 119 -26.18 -2.97 -16.42
C ARG A 119 -27.08 -3.91 -17.21
N GLU A 120 -26.74 -4.19 -18.45
CA GLU A 120 -27.50 -5.08 -19.31
C GLU A 120 -27.43 -6.51 -18.78
N GLN A 121 -26.24 -6.95 -18.35
CA GLN A 121 -26.07 -8.23 -17.65
C GLN A 121 -26.87 -8.28 -16.35
N LEU A 122 -26.74 -7.27 -15.49
CA LEU A 122 -27.44 -7.20 -14.20
C LEU A 122 -28.97 -7.25 -14.36
N ALA A 123 -29.52 -6.71 -15.45
CA ALA A 123 -30.95 -6.75 -15.75
C ALA A 123 -31.46 -8.18 -16.02
N GLN A 124 -30.60 -9.05 -16.54
CA GLN A 124 -30.89 -10.45 -16.88
C GLN A 124 -30.43 -11.42 -15.79
N LEU A 125 -29.62 -10.95 -14.84
CA LEU A 125 -28.95 -11.80 -13.86
C LEU A 125 -29.98 -12.48 -12.93
N PRO A 126 -29.89 -13.80 -12.72
CA PRO A 126 -30.77 -14.51 -11.81
C PRO A 126 -30.56 -14.03 -10.37
N TYR A 127 -31.58 -14.24 -9.54
CA TYR A 127 -31.53 -13.91 -8.12
C TYR A 127 -30.74 -14.96 -7.32
N LYS A 128 -29.42 -14.99 -7.53
CA LYS A 128 -28.48 -15.94 -6.91
C LYS A 128 -27.19 -15.24 -6.52
N GLN A 129 -26.77 -15.43 -5.27
CA GLN A 129 -25.57 -14.79 -4.72
C GLN A 129 -24.30 -15.17 -5.51
N SER A 130 -24.16 -16.43 -5.94
CA SER A 130 -23.01 -16.86 -6.74
C SER A 130 -22.90 -16.12 -8.06
N GLU A 131 -24.00 -16.02 -8.80
CA GLU A 131 -24.08 -15.35 -10.10
C GLU A 131 -23.76 -13.86 -9.98
N LEU A 132 -24.19 -13.25 -8.86
CA LEU A 132 -23.90 -11.85 -8.58
C LEU A 132 -22.43 -11.60 -8.26
N VAL A 133 -21.81 -12.46 -7.46
CA VAL A 133 -20.37 -12.36 -7.17
C VAL A 133 -19.56 -12.56 -8.46
N GLU A 134 -19.92 -13.55 -9.27
CA GLU A 134 -19.25 -13.78 -10.57
C GLU A 134 -19.46 -12.61 -11.53
N TRP A 135 -20.65 -11.98 -11.53
CA TRP A 135 -20.91 -10.74 -12.26
C TRP A 135 -20.07 -9.56 -11.74
N VAL A 136 -19.79 -9.46 -10.44
CA VAL A 136 -18.91 -8.40 -9.93
C VAL A 136 -17.49 -8.57 -10.46
N PHE A 137 -16.95 -9.79 -10.40
CA PHE A 137 -15.52 -10.06 -10.64
C PHE A 137 -15.18 -10.59 -12.04
N ASP A 138 -16.17 -10.84 -12.90
CA ASP A 138 -16.01 -11.47 -14.23
C ASP A 138 -15.26 -12.82 -14.19
N LYS A 139 -15.35 -13.52 -13.06
CA LYS A 139 -14.65 -14.79 -12.79
C LYS A 139 -15.51 -15.71 -11.94
N LYS A 140 -15.35 -17.02 -12.14
CA LYS A 140 -15.97 -18.03 -11.27
C LYS A 140 -15.40 -17.95 -9.87
N VAL A 141 -16.28 -18.06 -8.87
CA VAL A 141 -15.91 -17.98 -7.45
C VAL A 141 -16.40 -19.23 -6.73
N SER A 142 -15.52 -19.90 -6.00
CA SER A 142 -15.87 -21.09 -5.22
C SER A 142 -16.77 -20.73 -4.03
N LYS A 143 -17.48 -21.73 -3.49
CA LYS A 143 -18.33 -21.52 -2.30
C LYS A 143 -17.53 -20.99 -1.10
N LYS A 144 -16.30 -21.48 -0.92
CA LYS A 144 -15.43 -21.07 0.18
C LYS A 144 -14.96 -19.62 0.03
N GLU A 145 -14.51 -19.22 -1.15
CA GLU A 145 -14.15 -17.83 -1.43
C GLU A 145 -15.34 -16.89 -1.22
N ARG A 146 -16.55 -17.26 -1.69
CA ARG A 146 -17.76 -16.46 -1.44
C ARG A 146 -18.03 -16.29 0.05
N ASN A 147 -17.98 -17.37 0.84
CA ASN A 147 -18.22 -17.26 2.27
C ASN A 147 -17.25 -16.26 2.93
N LEU A 148 -15.94 -16.36 2.62
CA LEU A 148 -14.91 -15.45 3.15
C LEU A 148 -15.19 -13.98 2.77
N LEU A 149 -15.59 -13.75 1.51
CA LEU A 149 -15.94 -12.42 1.01
C LEU A 149 -17.15 -11.82 1.75
N PHE A 150 -18.18 -12.61 2.02
CA PHE A 150 -19.36 -12.12 2.74
C PHE A 150 -19.12 -11.92 4.23
N GLU A 151 -18.24 -12.71 4.83
CA GLU A 151 -17.77 -12.51 6.21
C GLU A 151 -16.88 -11.26 6.34
N ASN A 152 -16.17 -10.89 5.26
CA ASN A 152 -15.20 -9.78 5.25
C ASN A 152 -15.37 -8.87 4.01
N PRO A 153 -16.39 -7.98 3.98
CA PRO A 153 -16.70 -7.16 2.79
C PRO A 153 -15.54 -6.32 2.25
N ARG A 154 -14.61 -5.86 3.11
CA ARG A 154 -13.46 -5.05 2.65
C ARG A 154 -12.44 -5.85 1.84
N VAL A 155 -12.40 -7.18 1.98
CA VAL A 155 -11.50 -8.05 1.23
C VAL A 155 -11.89 -8.13 -0.26
N TRP A 156 -13.10 -7.71 -0.63
CA TRP A 156 -13.56 -7.72 -2.03
C TRP A 156 -12.67 -6.87 -2.96
N VAL A 157 -12.12 -5.77 -2.47
CA VAL A 157 -11.24 -4.90 -3.28
C VAL A 157 -9.96 -5.65 -3.66
N TRP A 158 -9.40 -6.40 -2.70
CA TRP A 158 -8.27 -7.28 -2.93
C TRP A 158 -8.63 -8.45 -3.83
N TYR A 159 -9.79 -9.05 -3.62
CA TYR A 159 -10.20 -10.23 -4.39
C TYR A 159 -10.28 -9.94 -5.88
N LYS A 160 -10.69 -8.74 -6.28
CA LYS A 160 -10.68 -8.30 -7.67
C LYS A 160 -9.31 -8.48 -8.33
N HIS A 161 -8.23 -8.17 -7.61
CA HIS A 161 -6.87 -8.37 -8.09
C HIS A 161 -6.46 -9.85 -7.99
N ILE A 162 -6.68 -10.48 -6.82
CA ILE A 162 -6.29 -11.86 -6.52
C ILE A 162 -6.87 -12.85 -7.54
N VAL A 163 -8.15 -12.71 -7.89
CA VAL A 163 -8.84 -13.63 -8.81
C VAL A 163 -8.33 -13.55 -10.25
N HIS A 164 -7.68 -12.44 -10.60
CA HIS A 164 -7.04 -12.25 -11.90
C HIS A 164 -5.56 -12.62 -11.90
N LEU A 165 -4.86 -12.39 -10.78
CA LEU A 165 -3.42 -12.60 -10.65
C LEU A 165 -3.04 -14.01 -10.21
N ILE A 166 -3.88 -14.73 -9.46
CA ILE A 166 -3.53 -16.02 -8.85
C ILE A 166 -4.43 -17.11 -9.44
N GLU A 167 -3.82 -18.06 -10.14
CA GLU A 167 -4.55 -19.16 -10.78
C GLU A 167 -4.87 -20.27 -9.77
N ASN A 168 -3.92 -20.59 -8.90
CA ASN A 168 -4.06 -21.66 -7.92
C ASN A 168 -5.13 -21.32 -6.86
N VAL A 169 -6.16 -22.17 -6.79
CA VAL A 169 -7.31 -21.97 -5.89
C VAL A 169 -6.91 -22.02 -4.41
N ASP A 170 -5.98 -22.89 -4.03
CA ASP A 170 -5.53 -23.01 -2.64
C ASP A 170 -4.73 -21.77 -2.22
N VAL A 171 -3.89 -21.24 -3.11
CA VAL A 171 -3.14 -19.99 -2.87
C VAL A 171 -4.08 -18.80 -2.77
N LYS A 172 -5.10 -18.70 -3.65
CA LYS A 172 -6.13 -17.65 -3.55
C LYS A 172 -6.85 -17.67 -2.22
N GLN A 173 -7.33 -18.84 -1.80
CA GLN A 173 -8.03 -19.01 -0.53
C GLN A 173 -7.13 -18.69 0.66
N TYR A 174 -5.89 -19.18 0.64
CA TYR A 174 -4.89 -18.83 1.64
C TYR A 174 -4.68 -17.32 1.73
N MET A 175 -4.53 -16.64 0.58
CA MET A 175 -4.33 -15.20 0.55
C MET A 175 -5.54 -14.44 1.12
N LEU A 176 -6.76 -14.83 0.74
CA LEU A 176 -7.98 -14.26 1.28
C LEU A 176 -8.11 -14.45 2.80
N GLU A 177 -7.83 -15.65 3.30
CA GLU A 177 -7.91 -15.96 4.74
C GLU A 177 -6.90 -15.15 5.56
N ASN A 178 -5.70 -14.91 5.03
CA ASN A 178 -4.69 -14.11 5.73
C ASN A 178 -5.01 -12.61 5.65
N LEU A 179 -5.38 -12.09 4.47
CA LEU A 179 -5.77 -10.68 4.32
C LEU A 179 -6.97 -10.33 5.19
N ALA A 180 -7.95 -11.25 5.33
CA ALA A 180 -9.11 -11.08 6.20
C ALA A 180 -8.77 -10.99 7.70
N ARG A 181 -7.53 -11.28 8.11
CA ARG A 181 -7.06 -11.17 9.51
C ARG A 181 -6.25 -9.91 9.77
N ILE A 182 -5.88 -9.18 8.73
CA ILE A 182 -5.06 -7.97 8.85
C ILE A 182 -5.98 -6.80 9.24
N PRO A 183 -5.79 -6.17 10.41
CA PRO A 183 -6.62 -5.05 10.87
C PRO A 183 -6.69 -3.91 9.85
N GLU A 184 -5.59 -3.61 9.19
CA GLU A 184 -5.48 -2.58 8.16
C GLU A 184 -6.39 -2.91 6.98
N VAL A 185 -6.51 -4.18 6.56
CA VAL A 185 -7.47 -4.53 5.49
C VAL A 185 -8.93 -4.35 5.96
N ILE A 186 -9.20 -4.62 7.24
CA ILE A 186 -10.54 -4.51 7.83
C ILE A 186 -10.92 -3.04 8.08
N HIS A 187 -9.96 -2.17 8.38
CA HIS A 187 -10.20 -0.80 8.84
C HIS A 187 -9.70 0.30 7.89
N SER A 188 -8.81 0.00 6.94
CA SER A 188 -8.18 0.99 6.05
C SER A 188 -9.18 1.66 5.10
N HIS A 189 -9.00 2.95 4.95
CA HIS A 189 -9.69 3.81 3.98
C HIS A 189 -8.97 3.90 2.63
N ASN A 190 -7.76 3.33 2.51
CA ASN A 190 -6.89 3.50 1.34
C ASN A 190 -7.37 2.67 0.12
N LEU A 191 -8.21 1.67 0.35
CA LEU A 191 -8.83 0.85 -0.69
C LEU A 191 -10.36 0.95 -0.59
N PRO A 192 -10.97 1.98 -1.19
CA PRO A 192 -12.41 2.19 -1.12
C PRO A 192 -13.17 0.99 -1.71
N ILE A 193 -14.01 0.37 -0.88
CA ILE A 193 -14.86 -0.78 -1.24
C ILE A 193 -15.78 -0.47 -2.44
N GLU A 194 -16.06 0.80 -2.66
CA GLU A 194 -16.92 1.31 -3.72
C GLU A 194 -16.34 1.23 -5.15
N ASP A 195 -15.06 0.87 -5.33
CA ASP A 195 -14.42 0.74 -6.66
C ASP A 195 -14.41 -0.71 -7.23
N VAL A 196 -15.25 -1.59 -6.67
CA VAL A 196 -15.28 -2.99 -7.10
C VAL A 196 -15.84 -3.19 -8.52
N ILE A 197 -16.77 -2.31 -8.96
CA ILE A 197 -17.47 -2.43 -10.27
C ILE A 197 -16.70 -1.78 -11.41
N GLY A 198 -15.77 -0.87 -11.10
CA GLY A 198 -14.87 -0.26 -12.08
C GLY A 198 -14.10 -1.31 -12.87
N GLN A 199 -13.49 -0.91 -13.99
CA GLN A 199 -12.51 -1.79 -14.62
C GLN A 199 -11.27 -1.88 -13.72
N LEU A 200 -10.63 -3.05 -13.67
CA LEU A 200 -9.27 -3.10 -13.15
C LEU A 200 -8.43 -2.16 -14.01
N HIS A 201 -7.73 -1.21 -13.39
CA HIS A 201 -6.84 -0.36 -14.14
C HIS A 201 -5.77 -1.26 -14.77
N PRO A 202 -5.60 -1.28 -16.10
CA PRO A 202 -4.67 -2.19 -16.76
C PRO A 202 -3.26 -2.10 -16.18
N ASN A 203 -2.80 -0.89 -15.86
CA ASN A 203 -1.48 -0.68 -15.27
C ASN A 203 -1.31 -1.40 -13.92
N TYR A 204 -2.34 -1.42 -13.05
CA TYR A 204 -2.23 -2.14 -11.77
C TYR A 204 -2.05 -3.65 -11.99
N LEU A 205 -2.80 -4.25 -12.91
CA LEU A 205 -2.60 -5.66 -13.21
C LEU A 205 -1.23 -5.91 -13.85
N GLN A 206 -0.78 -5.04 -14.75
CA GLN A 206 0.52 -5.18 -15.41
C GLN A 206 1.69 -5.08 -14.43
N GLU A 207 1.65 -4.14 -13.49
CA GLU A 207 2.65 -3.99 -12.42
C GLU A 207 2.74 -5.28 -11.60
N PHE A 208 1.59 -5.83 -11.16
CA PHE A 208 1.54 -7.06 -10.38
C PHE A 208 1.96 -8.29 -11.18
N GLU A 209 1.55 -8.41 -12.45
CA GLU A 209 1.94 -9.51 -13.33
C GLU A 209 3.43 -9.50 -13.62
N ARG A 210 4.03 -8.32 -13.85
CA ARG A 210 5.47 -8.18 -14.01
C ARG A 210 6.19 -8.62 -12.75
N MET A 211 5.76 -8.13 -11.59
CA MET A 211 6.32 -8.54 -10.31
C MET A 211 6.22 -10.04 -10.07
N LYS A 212 5.07 -10.65 -10.38
CA LYS A 212 4.82 -12.09 -10.22
C LYS A 212 5.88 -12.94 -10.92
N GLN A 213 6.42 -12.50 -12.06
CA GLN A 213 7.44 -13.22 -12.83
C GLN A 213 8.78 -13.41 -12.08
N HIS A 214 9.05 -12.57 -11.07
CA HIS A 214 10.27 -12.64 -10.26
C HIS A 214 10.16 -13.61 -9.07
N PHE A 215 8.96 -14.11 -8.79
CA PHE A 215 8.72 -15.07 -7.71
C PHE A 215 8.72 -16.51 -8.23
N LYS A 216 9.37 -17.42 -7.48
CA LYS A 216 9.44 -18.85 -7.84
C LYS A 216 8.09 -19.58 -7.85
N SER A 217 7.08 -19.04 -7.16
CA SER A 217 5.74 -19.62 -7.12
C SER A 217 4.71 -18.58 -6.71
N GLU A 218 3.45 -18.81 -7.09
CA GLU A 218 2.32 -17.97 -6.66
C GLU A 218 2.21 -17.89 -5.14
N LYS A 219 2.55 -18.97 -4.41
CA LYS A 219 2.54 -18.97 -2.95
C LYS A 219 3.56 -17.99 -2.36
N ARG A 220 4.77 -17.91 -2.93
CA ARG A 220 5.78 -16.94 -2.46
C ARG A 220 5.37 -15.52 -2.78
N PHE A 221 4.81 -15.29 -3.96
CA PHE A 221 4.28 -13.99 -4.35
C PHE A 221 3.13 -13.53 -3.44
N ALA A 222 2.17 -14.41 -3.17
CA ALA A 222 1.07 -14.14 -2.25
C ALA A 222 1.58 -13.82 -0.84
N ASN A 223 2.55 -14.59 -0.32
CA ASN A 223 3.17 -14.30 0.98
C ASN A 223 3.84 -12.93 1.03
N ALA A 224 4.55 -12.55 -0.03
CA ALA A 224 5.22 -11.25 -0.08
C ALA A 224 4.23 -10.09 -0.07
N ILE A 225 3.11 -10.22 -0.80
CA ILE A 225 2.01 -9.22 -0.74
C ILE A 225 1.40 -9.17 0.66
N ILE A 226 1.06 -10.32 1.26
CA ILE A 226 0.46 -10.39 2.61
C ILE A 226 1.39 -9.73 3.64
N GLN A 227 2.69 -10.02 3.57
CA GLN A 227 3.69 -9.42 4.46
C GLN A 227 3.76 -7.92 4.27
N GLN A 228 3.78 -7.43 3.04
CA GLN A 228 3.81 -5.99 2.76
C GLN A 228 2.56 -5.27 3.29
N VAL A 229 1.38 -5.86 3.09
CA VAL A 229 0.11 -5.32 3.60
C VAL A 229 0.08 -5.27 5.12
N ASN A 230 0.70 -6.26 5.79
CA ASN A 230 0.74 -6.32 7.26
C ASN A 230 1.80 -5.39 7.89
N ARG A 231 2.74 -4.85 7.10
CA ARG A 231 3.84 -4.00 7.59
C ARG A 231 3.54 -2.50 7.49
N ASN A 232 2.62 -2.07 6.63
CA ASN A 232 2.57 -0.69 6.17
C ASN A 232 1.29 0.03 6.59
N GLU A 233 1.43 1.07 7.43
CA GLU A 233 0.32 1.94 7.85
C GLU A 233 0.08 3.10 6.86
N GLU A 234 1.07 3.48 6.04
CA GLU A 234 1.04 4.69 5.21
C GLU A 234 1.13 4.43 3.69
N ASP A 235 1.99 3.51 3.21
CA ASP A 235 2.11 3.24 1.78
C ASP A 235 1.20 2.11 1.31
N CYS A 236 0.34 2.42 0.34
CA CYS A 236 -0.51 1.44 -0.31
C CYS A 236 0.37 0.43 -1.08
N VAL A 237 0.17 -0.89 -0.90
CA VAL A 237 0.97 -1.92 -1.62
C VAL A 237 1.05 -1.66 -3.13
N PHE A 238 0.00 -1.05 -3.68
CA PHE A 238 -0.12 -0.74 -5.10
C PHE A 238 0.92 0.30 -5.52
N GLU A 239 1.14 1.33 -4.70
CA GLU A 239 2.18 2.34 -4.94
C GLU A 239 3.56 1.73 -4.76
N TYR A 240 3.73 0.88 -3.74
CA TYR A 240 4.97 0.16 -3.50
C TYR A 240 5.37 -0.73 -4.68
N MET A 241 4.43 -1.50 -5.22
CA MET A 241 4.68 -2.35 -6.39
C MET A 241 4.95 -1.54 -7.65
N ARG A 242 4.26 -0.40 -7.84
CA ARG A 242 4.55 0.51 -8.95
C ARG A 242 5.97 1.07 -8.86
N ASP A 243 6.41 1.45 -7.68
CA ASP A 243 7.75 2.01 -7.48
C ASP A 243 8.85 0.99 -7.81
N ILE A 244 8.68 -0.27 -7.37
CA ILE A 244 9.57 -1.38 -7.73
C ILE A 244 9.61 -1.56 -9.25
N VAL A 245 8.45 -1.65 -9.91
CA VAL A 245 8.38 -1.84 -11.37
C VAL A 245 9.04 -0.69 -12.12
N ARG A 246 8.84 0.56 -11.68
CA ARG A 246 9.49 1.73 -12.25
C ARG A 246 11.02 1.63 -12.15
N MET A 247 11.56 1.25 -11.00
CA MET A 247 13.01 1.09 -10.84
C MET A 247 13.56 -0.02 -11.74
N MET A 248 12.83 -1.13 -11.88
CA MET A 248 13.20 -2.19 -12.83
C MET A 248 13.26 -1.67 -14.27
N GLU A 249 12.28 -0.86 -14.68
CA GLU A 249 12.25 -0.25 -16.02
C GLU A 249 13.45 0.68 -16.24
N MET A 250 13.69 1.61 -15.32
CA MET A 250 14.81 2.54 -15.40
C MET A 250 16.16 1.80 -15.49
N LEU A 251 16.35 0.77 -14.66
CA LEU A 251 17.56 -0.06 -14.70
C LEU A 251 17.71 -0.82 -16.02
N GLN A 252 16.64 -1.34 -16.58
CA GLN A 252 16.67 -2.05 -17.86
C GLN A 252 16.84 -1.12 -19.06
N GLU A 253 16.41 0.14 -18.94
CA GLU A 253 16.64 1.19 -19.94
C GLU A 253 18.12 1.60 -19.98
N GLU A 254 18.73 1.84 -18.82
CA GLU A 254 20.14 2.23 -18.71
C GLU A 254 21.11 1.05 -18.89
N MET A 255 20.72 -0.13 -18.42
CA MET A 255 21.49 -1.38 -18.53
C MET A 255 20.63 -2.49 -19.15
N PRO A 256 20.58 -2.61 -20.49
CA PRO A 256 19.72 -3.59 -21.19
C PRO A 256 19.92 -5.06 -20.80
N MET A 257 21.08 -5.41 -20.22
CA MET A 257 21.41 -6.75 -19.75
C MET A 257 21.19 -6.92 -18.23
N TYR A 258 20.57 -5.95 -17.55
CA TYR A 258 20.30 -6.03 -16.12
C TYR A 258 19.34 -7.17 -15.79
N GLU A 259 19.81 -8.11 -14.97
CA GLU A 259 19.00 -9.21 -14.45
C GLU A 259 18.40 -8.83 -13.10
N VAL A 260 17.09 -8.60 -13.08
CA VAL A 260 16.37 -8.31 -11.85
C VAL A 260 16.52 -9.48 -10.87
N PRO A 261 17.02 -9.24 -9.64
CA PRO A 261 17.21 -10.27 -8.64
C PRO A 261 15.92 -11.04 -8.33
N LYS A 262 16.00 -12.37 -8.29
CA LYS A 262 14.86 -13.23 -7.90
C LYS A 262 14.77 -13.34 -6.38
N LEU A 263 14.29 -12.27 -5.75
CA LEU A 263 14.11 -12.16 -4.30
C LEU A 263 12.68 -12.55 -3.88
N TYR A 264 12.49 -12.86 -2.60
CA TYR A 264 11.22 -13.40 -2.07
C TYR A 264 10.44 -12.42 -1.19
N ASP A 265 11.00 -11.24 -0.96
CA ASP A 265 10.48 -10.19 -0.10
C ASP A 265 10.51 -8.88 -0.91
N LEU A 266 9.39 -8.15 -0.90
CA LEU A 266 9.22 -6.96 -1.74
C LEU A 266 10.13 -5.81 -1.28
N GLU A 267 10.36 -5.70 0.03
CA GLU A 267 11.22 -4.67 0.63
C GLU A 267 12.68 -4.87 0.25
N THR A 268 13.17 -6.10 0.42
CA THR A 268 14.53 -6.44 0.00
C THR A 268 14.75 -6.21 -1.50
N LEU A 269 13.73 -6.49 -2.34
CA LEU A 269 13.82 -6.23 -3.77
C LEU A 269 13.84 -4.72 -4.06
N HIS A 270 12.98 -3.94 -3.41
CA HIS A 270 12.95 -2.49 -3.51
C HIS A 270 14.31 -1.88 -3.16
N ASP A 271 14.87 -2.24 -2.00
CA ASP A 271 16.15 -1.72 -1.50
C ASP A 271 17.31 -2.02 -2.47
N VAL A 272 17.35 -3.24 -3.02
CA VAL A 272 18.39 -3.63 -3.98
C VAL A 272 18.26 -2.85 -5.29
N LEU A 273 17.05 -2.72 -5.83
CA LEU A 273 16.82 -1.95 -7.05
C LEU A 273 17.14 -0.46 -6.86
N ALA A 274 16.79 0.11 -5.71
CA ALA A 274 17.13 1.49 -5.38
C ALA A 274 18.66 1.68 -5.28
N SER A 275 19.36 0.71 -4.69
CA SER A 275 20.83 0.69 -4.61
C SER A 275 21.46 0.62 -5.99
N ASP A 276 21.00 -0.30 -6.84
CA ASP A 276 21.52 -0.48 -8.18
C ASP A 276 21.24 0.74 -9.06
N LEU A 277 20.05 1.33 -8.96
CA LEU A 277 19.71 2.54 -9.71
C LEU A 277 20.61 3.71 -9.30
N SER A 278 20.88 3.85 -8.00
CA SER A 278 21.84 4.83 -7.50
C SER A 278 23.24 4.61 -8.11
N LYS A 279 23.70 3.35 -8.22
CA LYS A 279 25.01 3.04 -8.84
C LYS A 279 25.05 3.35 -10.33
N VAL A 280 23.90 3.32 -11.02
CA VAL A 280 23.81 3.74 -12.43
C VAL A 280 23.84 5.26 -12.56
N GLU A 281 23.14 5.97 -11.68
CA GLU A 281 23.10 7.45 -11.67
C GLU A 281 24.47 8.08 -11.37
N TYR A 282 25.28 7.44 -10.51
CA TYR A 282 26.61 7.91 -10.16
C TYR A 282 27.70 7.09 -10.87
N ALA A 283 28.52 7.74 -11.69
CA ALA A 283 29.68 7.10 -12.29
C ALA A 283 30.58 6.48 -11.22
N TYR A 284 31.07 5.26 -11.46
CA TYR A 284 31.97 4.59 -10.54
C TYR A 284 33.25 5.42 -10.35
N GLU A 285 33.59 5.70 -9.10
CA GLU A 285 34.81 6.38 -8.71
C GLU A 285 35.47 5.63 -7.55
N GLU A 286 36.71 5.18 -7.76
CA GLU A 286 37.52 4.52 -6.74
C GLU A 286 38.06 5.56 -5.75
N ILE A 287 37.96 5.26 -4.45
CA ILE A 287 38.54 6.11 -3.41
C ILE A 287 40.01 5.72 -3.25
N GLN A 288 40.91 6.64 -3.62
CA GLN A 288 42.35 6.39 -3.60
C GLN A 288 42.94 6.69 -2.22
N TYR A 289 43.42 5.65 -1.54
CA TYR A 289 44.11 5.78 -0.26
C TYR A 289 45.62 5.53 -0.35
N GLU A 290 46.37 6.35 0.37
CA GLU A 290 47.80 6.18 0.60
C GLU A 290 48.06 5.00 1.55
N LYS A 291 49.29 4.46 1.49
CA LYS A 291 49.67 3.30 2.29
C LYS A 291 49.59 3.59 3.79
N GLU A 292 49.93 4.81 4.17
CA GLU A 292 49.89 5.32 5.53
C GLU A 292 48.45 5.39 6.06
N GLU A 293 47.49 5.79 5.22
CA GLU A 293 46.07 5.85 5.56
C GLU A 293 45.52 4.45 5.79
N LYS A 294 45.85 3.49 4.90
CA LYS A 294 45.48 2.08 5.05
C LYS A 294 46.07 1.48 6.32
N LEU A 295 47.37 1.68 6.55
CA LEU A 295 48.04 1.18 7.77
C LEU A 295 47.44 1.78 9.05
N LYS A 296 46.93 3.02 8.97
CA LYS A 296 46.33 3.72 10.10
C LYS A 296 44.92 3.24 10.43
N LEU A 297 44.11 2.96 9.42
CA LEU A 297 42.67 2.73 9.59
C LEU A 297 42.24 1.28 9.36
N GLU A 298 42.95 0.52 8.52
CA GLU A 298 42.61 -0.87 8.28
C GLU A 298 43.26 -1.78 9.31
N THR A 299 42.50 -2.77 9.79
CA THR A 299 43.03 -3.82 10.66
C THR A 299 42.14 -5.04 10.66
N GLU A 300 42.66 -6.16 11.12
CA GLU A 300 41.90 -7.37 11.35
C GLU A 300 42.14 -7.85 12.79
N THR A 301 41.05 -8.21 13.47
CA THR A 301 41.07 -8.88 14.77
C THR A 301 40.67 -10.35 14.59
N SER A 302 40.56 -11.10 15.69
CA SER A 302 40.04 -12.47 15.65
C SER A 302 38.63 -12.53 15.05
N GLU A 303 37.80 -11.53 15.35
CA GLU A 303 36.36 -11.55 15.08
C GLU A 303 35.92 -10.54 14.00
N TYR A 304 36.66 -9.44 13.81
CA TYR A 304 36.25 -8.34 12.95
C TYR A 304 37.34 -7.89 11.97
N ARG A 305 36.91 -7.30 10.86
CA ARG A 305 37.75 -6.56 9.92
C ARG A 305 37.30 -5.11 9.88
N PHE A 306 38.28 -4.21 9.89
CA PHE A 306 38.11 -2.78 9.68
C PHE A 306 38.71 -2.47 8.33
N LEU A 307 37.89 -2.10 7.37
CA LEU A 307 38.29 -1.93 5.97
C LEU A 307 37.86 -0.54 5.49
N LEU A 308 38.72 0.17 4.77
CA LEU A 308 38.32 1.43 4.16
C LEU A 308 37.32 1.18 3.03
N ALA A 309 36.34 2.07 2.90
CA ALA A 309 35.41 2.02 1.79
C ALA A 309 36.14 2.27 0.47
N THR A 310 36.01 1.37 -0.48
CA THR A 310 36.86 1.33 -1.69
C THR A 310 36.38 2.23 -2.82
N SER A 311 35.11 2.63 -2.83
CA SER A 311 34.50 3.41 -3.91
C SER A 311 33.20 4.06 -3.45
N ASN A 312 32.70 5.02 -4.22
CA ASN A 312 31.35 5.55 -4.05
C ASN A 312 30.27 4.46 -4.11
N HIS A 313 30.40 3.48 -5.02
CA HIS A 313 29.48 2.36 -5.13
C HIS A 313 29.52 1.43 -3.90
N HIS A 314 30.69 1.23 -3.31
CA HIS A 314 30.81 0.48 -2.05
C HIS A 314 30.10 1.22 -0.90
N LEU A 315 30.20 2.55 -0.83
CA LEU A 315 29.44 3.34 0.15
C LEU A 315 27.93 3.22 -0.04
N ILE A 316 27.43 3.25 -1.27
CA ILE A 316 26.00 3.01 -1.57
C ILE A 316 25.58 1.62 -1.09
N GLU A 317 26.37 0.59 -1.39
CA GLU A 317 26.07 -0.79 -0.96
C GLU A 317 26.04 -0.95 0.57
N VAL A 318 27.01 -0.37 1.28
CA VAL A 318 27.03 -0.35 2.75
C VAL A 318 25.83 0.40 3.31
N GLY A 319 25.49 1.55 2.72
CA GLY A 319 24.31 2.33 3.07
C GLY A 319 23.02 1.54 2.95
N THR A 320 22.84 0.81 1.85
CA THR A 320 21.70 -0.09 1.65
C THR A 320 21.69 -1.23 2.69
N LYS A 321 22.81 -1.93 2.90
CA LYS A 321 22.89 -3.07 3.83
C LYS A 321 22.57 -2.67 5.28
N LEU A 322 23.05 -1.51 5.71
CA LEU A 322 22.83 -0.99 7.04
C LEU A 322 21.57 -0.13 7.15
N ASN A 323 20.92 0.23 6.04
CA ASN A 323 19.82 1.21 5.99
C ASN A 323 20.23 2.54 6.67
N ILE A 324 21.34 3.11 6.19
CA ILE A 324 21.92 4.39 6.63
C ILE A 324 22.35 5.25 5.44
N CYS A 325 22.48 6.56 5.65
CA CYS A 325 22.78 7.52 4.58
C CYS A 325 24.27 7.65 4.22
N VAL A 326 25.10 6.62 4.41
CA VAL A 326 26.56 6.76 4.17
C VAL A 326 26.91 7.01 2.70
N GLY A 327 26.06 6.57 1.76
CA GLY A 327 26.24 6.83 0.33
C GLY A 327 26.34 8.33 -0.03
N SER A 328 25.72 9.22 0.77
CA SER A 328 25.80 10.67 0.49
C SER A 328 27.18 11.27 0.77
N TYR A 329 28.06 10.55 1.48
CA TYR A 329 29.42 10.99 1.80
C TYR A 329 30.44 10.62 0.70
N ALA A 330 29.98 10.06 -0.43
CA ALA A 330 30.87 9.60 -1.49
C ALA A 330 31.83 10.69 -1.99
N ARG A 331 31.33 11.91 -2.18
CA ARG A 331 32.15 13.02 -2.68
C ARG A 331 33.21 13.42 -1.66
N GLU A 332 32.83 13.56 -0.41
CA GLU A 332 33.73 13.89 0.70
C GLU A 332 34.77 12.80 0.92
N ALA A 333 34.40 11.53 0.77
CA ALA A 333 35.31 10.41 0.87
C ALA A 333 36.33 10.38 -0.28
N ILE A 334 35.90 10.65 -1.52
CA ILE A 334 36.78 10.76 -2.69
C ILE A 334 37.78 11.92 -2.53
N HIS A 335 37.33 13.06 -2.00
CA HIS A 335 38.19 14.22 -1.74
C HIS A 335 39.00 14.12 -0.44
N LYS A 336 38.85 13.03 0.32
CA LYS A 336 39.51 12.80 1.62
C LYS A 336 39.15 13.83 2.71
N ASP A 337 37.99 14.45 2.60
CA ASP A 337 37.42 15.29 3.67
C ASP A 337 36.90 14.41 4.83
N VAL A 338 36.47 13.19 4.51
CA VAL A 338 36.11 12.13 5.46
C VAL A 338 36.71 10.80 5.04
N TYR A 339 36.90 9.91 6.01
CA TYR A 339 37.36 8.54 5.78
C TYR A 339 36.32 7.60 6.36
N ILE A 340 35.75 6.75 5.51
CA ILE A 340 34.73 5.80 5.92
C ILE A 340 35.38 4.43 6.07
N VAL A 341 35.31 3.87 7.28
CA VAL A 341 35.75 2.51 7.58
C VAL A 341 34.53 1.65 7.86
N VAL A 342 34.47 0.51 7.20
CA VAL A 342 33.44 -0.51 7.34
C VAL A 342 33.93 -1.56 8.32
N MET A 343 33.09 -1.91 9.30
CA MET A 343 33.36 -2.98 10.26
C MET A 343 32.60 -4.24 9.85
N GLU A 344 33.31 -5.29 9.50
CA GLU A 344 32.77 -6.59 9.07
C GLU A 344 33.00 -7.67 10.11
N GLU A 345 31.95 -8.40 10.47
CA GLU A 345 32.05 -9.61 11.30
C GLU A 345 32.56 -10.78 10.45
N LYS A 346 33.70 -11.38 10.84
CA LYS A 346 34.38 -12.43 10.08
C LYS A 346 33.59 -13.73 10.01
N ALA A 347 32.81 -14.04 11.04
CA ALA A 347 32.04 -15.29 11.09
C ALA A 347 30.94 -15.36 10.03
N GLN A 348 30.34 -14.21 9.69
CA GLN A 348 29.22 -14.11 8.76
C GLN A 348 29.54 -13.32 7.49
N GLU A 349 30.76 -12.80 7.37
CA GLU A 349 31.19 -11.87 6.30
C GLU A 349 30.18 -10.72 6.13
N LYS A 350 29.70 -10.20 7.27
CA LYS A 350 28.61 -9.24 7.31
C LYS A 350 29.09 -7.89 7.80
N VAL A 351 28.80 -6.85 7.03
CA VAL A 351 28.95 -5.46 7.48
C VAL A 351 28.01 -5.21 8.64
N THR A 352 28.56 -4.80 9.78
CA THR A 352 27.80 -4.54 11.02
C THR A 352 27.72 -3.05 11.33
N HIS A 353 28.79 -2.31 11.11
CA HIS A 353 28.88 -0.89 11.43
C HIS A 353 29.65 -0.11 10.37
N CYS A 354 29.38 1.18 10.32
CA CYS A 354 30.08 2.17 9.51
C CYS A 354 30.65 3.26 10.42
N LEU A 355 31.92 3.57 10.24
CA LEU A 355 32.69 4.49 11.08
C LEU A 355 33.18 5.68 10.23
N GLU A 356 32.88 6.90 10.67
CA GLU A 356 33.37 8.12 10.03
C GLU A 356 34.58 8.67 10.78
N PHE A 357 35.70 8.79 10.09
CA PHE A 357 36.92 9.41 10.60
C PHE A 357 37.23 10.70 9.86
N ARG A 358 37.88 11.62 10.56
CA ARG A 358 38.45 12.84 9.98
C ARG A 358 39.91 12.97 10.35
N CYS A 359 40.71 13.45 9.40
CA CYS A 359 42.09 13.83 9.64
C CYS A 359 42.19 15.35 9.56
N ASN A 360 42.46 16.02 10.68
CA ASN A 360 42.87 17.42 10.59
C ASN A 360 44.32 17.45 10.11
N GLY A 361 44.66 18.30 9.13
CA GLY A 361 45.92 18.31 8.35
C GLY A 361 47.26 18.41 9.12
N ARG A 362 47.26 18.20 10.44
CA ARG A 362 48.41 17.94 11.30
C ARG A 362 48.58 16.45 11.63
N GLY A 363 47.90 15.55 10.90
CA GLY A 363 47.96 14.11 11.12
C GLY A 363 47.24 13.63 12.38
N ARG A 364 46.30 14.43 12.94
CA ARG A 364 45.47 13.98 14.06
C ARG A 364 44.17 13.44 13.52
N TRP A 365 43.90 12.20 13.89
CA TRP A 365 42.74 11.44 13.47
C TRP A 365 41.68 11.48 14.57
N SER A 366 40.43 11.62 14.16
CA SER A 366 39.30 11.52 15.06
C SER A 366 38.18 10.67 14.49
N LEU A 367 37.64 9.75 15.30
CA LEU A 367 36.38 9.06 15.04
C LEU A 367 35.23 10.00 15.40
N VAL A 368 34.47 10.46 14.41
CA VAL A 368 33.41 11.46 14.59
C VAL A 368 32.01 10.87 14.50
N GLN A 369 31.88 9.62 14.03
CA GLN A 369 30.61 8.89 14.03
C GLN A 369 30.82 7.38 14.00
N ALA A 370 29.96 6.62 14.67
CA ALA A 370 29.91 5.17 14.58
C ALA A 370 28.44 4.71 14.55
N LYS A 371 27.99 4.12 13.43
CA LYS A 371 26.59 3.73 13.24
C LYS A 371 26.46 2.27 12.80
N GLY A 372 25.53 1.56 13.44
CA GLY A 372 25.06 0.25 13.03
C GLY A 372 23.87 0.34 12.07
N LYS A 373 23.10 -0.74 12.01
CA LYS A 373 21.87 -0.81 11.20
C LYS A 373 20.85 0.24 11.68
N TYR A 374 20.13 0.88 10.77
CA TYR A 374 19.10 1.91 11.05
C TYR A 374 19.61 3.10 11.88
N ASN A 375 20.91 3.43 11.77
CA ASN A 375 21.59 4.46 12.58
C ASN A 375 21.65 4.14 14.09
N ASP A 376 21.45 2.89 14.47
CA ASP A 376 21.64 2.45 15.86
C ASP A 376 23.07 2.71 16.32
N VAL A 377 23.21 3.03 17.60
CA VAL A 377 24.52 3.18 18.24
C VAL A 377 25.13 1.80 18.50
N PRO A 378 26.47 1.68 18.49
CA PRO A 378 27.15 0.43 18.83
C PRO A 378 26.73 -0.12 20.20
N SER A 379 26.65 -1.45 20.31
CA SER A 379 26.47 -2.10 21.62
C SER A 379 27.67 -1.83 22.54
N GLU A 380 27.55 -2.18 23.82
CA GLU A 380 28.66 -1.98 24.77
C GLU A 380 29.91 -2.79 24.38
N GLU A 381 29.73 -4.02 23.91
CA GLU A 381 30.82 -4.87 23.41
C GLU A 381 31.53 -4.24 22.21
N ILE A 382 30.77 -3.77 21.22
CA ILE A 382 31.33 -3.11 20.04
C ILE A 382 31.98 -1.79 20.45
N SER A 383 31.40 -1.04 21.38
CA SER A 383 31.97 0.19 21.92
C SER A 383 33.36 -0.05 22.51
N ARG A 384 33.57 -1.14 23.28
CA ARG A 384 34.89 -1.50 23.81
C ARG A 384 35.89 -1.80 22.71
N ILE A 385 35.47 -2.59 21.70
CA ILE A 385 36.32 -2.89 20.53
C ILE A 385 36.74 -1.61 19.81
N LEU A 386 35.81 -0.66 19.64
CA LEU A 386 36.10 0.63 19.00
C LEU A 386 37.03 1.51 19.85
N ILE A 387 36.88 1.47 21.18
CA ILE A 387 37.79 2.16 22.11
C ILE A 387 39.21 1.62 22.00
N ASP A 388 39.36 0.29 22.03
CA ASP A 388 40.67 -0.37 21.91
C ASP A 388 41.29 -0.07 20.54
N TYR A 389 40.52 -0.23 19.46
CA TYR A 389 40.92 0.08 18.10
C TYR A 389 41.45 1.52 17.97
N CYS A 390 40.70 2.50 18.49
CA CYS A 390 41.09 3.91 18.43
C CYS A 390 42.32 4.21 19.30
N THR A 391 42.39 3.63 20.49
CA THR A 391 43.50 3.84 21.44
C THR A 391 44.82 3.31 20.88
N GLU A 392 44.84 2.07 20.39
CA GLU A 392 46.02 1.47 19.76
C GLU A 392 46.55 2.29 18.59
N ARG A 393 45.63 2.91 17.85
CA ARG A 393 45.96 3.72 16.66
C ARG A 393 46.14 5.19 16.98
N ASN A 394 46.06 5.64 18.24
CA ASN A 394 46.12 7.05 18.60
C ASN A 394 45.14 7.91 17.78
N ILE A 395 43.87 7.47 17.75
CA ILE A 395 42.73 8.16 17.15
C ILE A 395 41.87 8.71 18.28
N GLN A 396 41.54 9.99 18.22
CA GLN A 396 40.67 10.63 19.20
C GLN A 396 39.21 10.22 18.96
N ILE A 397 38.49 9.78 19.98
CA ILE A 397 37.04 9.59 19.86
C ILE A 397 36.35 10.94 20.09
N ALA A 398 35.61 11.39 19.09
CA ALA A 398 34.92 12.69 19.04
C ALA A 398 33.44 12.51 18.62
N THR A 399 32.82 11.41 19.06
CA THR A 399 31.41 11.10 18.85
C THR A 399 30.71 10.78 20.18
N HIS A 400 29.40 11.01 20.23
CA HIS A 400 28.52 10.57 21.31
C HIS A 400 27.96 9.15 21.09
N ASP A 401 28.24 8.53 19.94
CA ASP A 401 27.76 7.18 19.63
C ASP A 401 28.39 6.09 20.51
N ILE A 402 29.56 6.38 21.09
CA ILE A 402 30.30 5.46 21.96
C ILE A 402 30.04 5.89 23.41
N ASN A 403 29.39 5.02 24.19
CA ASN A 403 29.09 5.31 25.59
C ASN A 403 30.27 4.92 26.50
N PHE A 404 30.91 5.92 27.10
CA PHE A 404 32.07 5.74 27.98
C PHE A 404 31.70 5.41 29.44
N GLU A 405 30.48 5.75 29.88
CA GLU A 405 30.12 5.66 31.30
C GLU A 405 29.96 4.22 31.79
N ASN A 406 29.48 3.30 30.94
CA ASN A 406 29.31 1.89 31.31
C ASN A 406 30.61 1.06 31.25
N VAL A 407 31.63 1.51 30.51
CA VAL A 407 32.87 0.72 30.30
C VAL A 407 33.81 0.83 31.51
N LEU A 408 33.79 1.95 32.24
CA LEU A 408 34.64 2.16 33.42
C LEU A 408 34.15 1.39 34.66
N GLU A 409 32.85 1.15 34.82
CA GLU A 409 32.27 0.45 35.99
C GLU A 409 32.61 -1.05 36.08
N LEU A 410 33.09 -1.68 35.01
CA LEU A 410 33.45 -3.11 34.98
C LEU A 410 34.96 -3.38 35.02
N THR A 411 35.78 -2.32 35.08
CA THR A 411 37.26 -2.41 35.25
C THR A 411 37.75 -1.94 36.62
N SER A 412 36.84 -1.42 37.45
CA SER A 412 37.01 -1.18 38.89
C SER A 412 36.44 -2.35 39.70
#